data_AF-A0A9E2NDZ2-F1
#
_entry.id   AF-A0A9E2NDZ2-F1
#
_cell.length_a   1.000
_cell.length_b   1.000
_cell.length_c   1.000
_cell.angle_alpha   90.00
_cell.angle_beta   90.00
_cell.angle_gamma   90.00
#
_symmetry.space_group_name_H-M   'P 1'
#
loop_
_entity.id
_entity.type
_entity.pdbx_description
1 polymer ?
#
loop_
_entity_poly.entity_id
_entity_poly.type
_entity_poly.pdbx_seq_one_letter_code
_entity_poly.pdbx_strand_id
1 'polypeptide(L)'
;MILFPRFHNARTQLNTFSFKLAQAEDSADLFAWRNDALTRAMSLDPEPIAREAHERWLTQTLQDPSRTLYVAYRGQAKVGMCRFDRSEANGSALVSINLNPAFRGQKLARPLLQQAMDLFCQTHAGPLEATVRRDNPASVQVFTQCGFELRRAEGELLHFVHTP
;
A
#
# COMPACT_ATOMS: atom_id res chain seq x y z
N MET A 1 25.50 -32.18 -9.60
CA MET A 1 25.20 -30.75 -9.43
C MET A 1 24.26 -30.35 -10.56
N ILE A 2 22.95 -30.47 -10.32
CA ILE A 2 21.92 -30.28 -11.36
C ILE A 2 21.56 -28.80 -11.39
N LEU A 3 21.93 -28.12 -12.48
CA LEU A 3 21.47 -26.77 -12.79
C LEU A 3 20.00 -26.86 -13.25
N PHE A 4 19.08 -26.31 -12.47
CA PHE A 4 17.73 -26.05 -12.97
C PHE A 4 17.74 -24.77 -13.81
N PRO A 5 17.16 -24.76 -15.03
CA PRO A 5 17.00 -23.53 -15.79
C PRO A 5 15.95 -22.65 -15.11
N ARG A 6 16.33 -21.39 -14.82
CA ARG A 6 15.39 -20.33 -14.42
C ARG A 6 14.47 -20.05 -15.61
N PHE A 7 13.23 -20.55 -15.54
CA PHE A 7 12.16 -20.09 -16.41
C PHE A 7 11.87 -18.62 -16.10
N HIS A 8 12.39 -17.70 -16.91
CA HIS A 8 11.89 -16.34 -16.99
C HIS A 8 10.51 -16.39 -17.64
N ASN A 9 9.46 -16.41 -16.81
CA ASN A 9 8.08 -16.30 -17.26
C ASN A 9 7.89 -14.95 -17.95
N ALA A 10 7.49 -14.93 -19.22
CA ALA A 10 7.17 -13.72 -20.00
C ALA A 10 5.96 -12.91 -19.46
N ARG A 11 5.38 -13.29 -18.30
CA ARG A 11 4.30 -12.57 -17.62
C ARG A 11 4.77 -11.42 -16.72
N THR A 12 6.05 -11.35 -16.36
CA THR A 12 6.54 -10.35 -15.39
C THR A 12 6.69 -8.94 -15.97
N GLN A 13 6.73 -8.77 -17.30
CA GLN A 13 6.91 -7.45 -17.92
C GLN A 13 5.64 -6.59 -17.98
N LEU A 14 4.43 -7.14 -17.74
CA LEU A 14 3.18 -6.38 -17.93
C LEU A 14 2.76 -5.51 -16.72
N ASN A 15 3.38 -5.69 -15.56
CA ASN A 15 2.99 -5.02 -14.31
C ASN A 15 4.14 -4.23 -13.67
N THR A 16 5.07 -3.70 -14.46
CA THR A 16 6.11 -2.82 -13.92
C THR A 16 5.51 -1.47 -13.53
N PHE A 17 5.70 -1.07 -12.28
CA PHE A 17 5.36 0.26 -11.79
C PHE A 17 6.62 1.07 -11.56
N SER A 18 6.56 2.36 -11.84
CA SER A 18 7.52 3.32 -11.30
C SER A 18 6.89 4.01 -10.09
N PHE A 19 7.67 4.27 -9.05
CA PHE A 19 7.21 4.94 -7.85
C PHE A 19 7.89 6.29 -7.70
N LYS A 20 7.13 7.27 -7.23
CA LYS A 20 7.65 8.57 -6.79
C LYS A 20 7.17 8.83 -5.38
N LEU A 21 7.97 9.56 -4.60
CA LEU A 21 7.47 10.13 -3.36
C LEU A 21 6.31 11.07 -3.69
N ALA A 22 5.23 10.99 -2.91
CA ALA A 22 4.10 11.89 -3.05
C ALA A 22 4.54 13.34 -2.81
N GLN A 23 3.90 14.26 -3.51
CA GLN A 23 4.10 15.69 -3.39
C GLN A 23 2.75 16.39 -3.14
N ALA A 24 2.78 17.69 -2.87
CA ALA A 24 1.56 18.46 -2.61
C ALA A 24 0.59 18.43 -3.82
N GLU A 25 1.15 18.34 -5.04
CA GLU A 25 0.42 18.25 -6.29
C GLU A 25 -0.39 16.95 -6.44
N ASP A 26 -0.09 15.92 -5.64
CA ASP A 26 -0.86 14.68 -5.59
C ASP A 26 -2.15 14.80 -4.74
N SER A 27 -2.35 15.91 -4.02
CA SER A 27 -3.45 16.08 -3.06
C SER A 27 -4.83 15.83 -3.68
N ALA A 28 -5.10 16.39 -4.86
CA ALA A 28 -6.40 16.24 -5.51
C ALA A 28 -6.73 14.76 -5.82
N ASP A 29 -5.76 14.02 -6.35
CA ASP A 29 -5.88 12.60 -6.67
C ASP A 29 -6.03 11.75 -5.40
N LEU A 30 -5.14 11.95 -4.42
CA LEU A 30 -5.16 11.22 -3.16
C LEU A 30 -6.46 11.46 -2.39
N PHE A 31 -6.97 12.70 -2.39
CA PHE A 31 -8.26 13.02 -1.82
C PHE A 31 -9.37 12.24 -2.50
N ALA A 32 -9.42 12.29 -3.84
CA ALA A 32 -10.45 11.61 -4.61
C ALA A 32 -10.44 10.09 -4.37
N TRP A 33 -9.27 9.45 -4.33
CA TRP A 33 -9.18 8.01 -4.12
C TRP A 33 -9.52 7.60 -2.69
N ARG A 34 -9.09 8.39 -1.68
CA ARG A 34 -9.42 8.15 -0.28
C ARG A 34 -10.91 8.39 0.02
N ASN A 35 -11.55 9.31 -0.70
CA ASN A 35 -12.99 9.57 -0.63
C ASN A 35 -13.82 8.79 -1.66
N ASP A 36 -13.24 7.84 -2.38
CA ASP A 36 -14.05 6.93 -3.17
C ASP A 36 -14.92 6.07 -2.22
N ALA A 37 -16.19 5.88 -2.58
CA ALA A 37 -17.17 5.21 -1.71
C ALA A 37 -16.75 3.79 -1.31
N LEU A 38 -16.17 3.02 -2.24
CA LEU A 38 -15.68 1.68 -1.95
C LEU A 38 -14.39 1.73 -1.14
N THR A 39 -13.47 2.68 -1.40
CA THR A 39 -12.29 2.88 -0.54
C THR A 39 -12.72 3.09 0.90
N ARG A 40 -13.64 4.01 1.15
CA ARG A 40 -14.12 4.33 2.50
C ARG A 40 -14.79 3.14 3.17
N ALA A 41 -15.71 2.47 2.47
CA ALA A 41 -16.39 1.29 2.99
C ALA A 41 -15.42 0.19 3.45
N MET A 42 -14.22 0.15 2.86
CA MET A 42 -13.17 -0.84 3.11
C MET A 42 -12.01 -0.32 3.98
N SER A 43 -12.06 0.96 4.38
CA SER A 43 -11.07 1.62 5.23
C SER A 43 -11.37 1.43 6.71
N LEU A 44 -10.37 1.70 7.56
CA LEU A 44 -10.52 1.66 9.02
C LEU A 44 -11.48 2.76 9.53
N ASP A 45 -11.52 3.89 8.83
CA ASP A 45 -12.48 4.97 9.05
C ASP A 45 -13.31 5.15 7.77
N PRO A 46 -14.61 4.79 7.79
CA PRO A 46 -15.47 4.87 6.61
C PRO A 46 -16.08 6.26 6.38
N GLU A 47 -15.89 7.21 7.29
CA GLU A 47 -16.49 8.53 7.16
C GLU A 47 -15.89 9.35 6.01
N PRO A 48 -16.69 10.18 5.33
CA PRO A 48 -16.17 11.11 4.34
C PRO A 48 -15.10 12.02 4.94
N ILE A 49 -13.97 12.13 4.23
CA ILE A 49 -12.87 12.99 4.66
C ILE A 49 -13.14 14.40 4.13
N ALA A 50 -13.28 15.37 5.03
CA ALA A 50 -13.35 16.78 4.67
C ALA A 50 -12.05 17.25 3.98
N ARG A 51 -12.15 18.20 3.04
CA ARG A 51 -11.00 18.71 2.28
C ARG A 51 -9.90 19.22 3.20
N GLU A 52 -10.25 20.02 4.20
CA GLU A 52 -9.33 20.62 5.16
C GLU A 52 -8.63 19.56 6.02
N ALA A 53 -9.33 18.48 6.36
CA ALA A 53 -8.75 17.35 7.09
C ALA A 53 -7.75 16.59 6.21
N HIS A 54 -8.04 16.44 4.93
CA HIS A 54 -7.12 15.83 3.97
C HIS A 54 -5.85 16.66 3.77
N GLU A 55 -5.96 17.96 3.54
CA GLU A 55 -4.78 18.82 3.33
C GLU A 55 -3.86 18.81 4.57
N ARG A 56 -4.45 18.84 5.78
CA ARG A 56 -3.70 18.68 7.04
C ARG A 56 -3.00 17.33 7.12
N TRP A 57 -3.70 16.25 6.81
CA TRP A 57 -3.12 14.90 6.80
C TRP A 57 -1.97 14.78 5.80
N LEU A 58 -2.12 15.33 4.59
CA LEU A 58 -1.10 15.24 3.56
C LEU A 58 0.12 16.05 3.97
N THR A 59 -0.08 17.28 4.44
CA THR A 59 1.01 18.14 4.94
C THR A 59 1.82 17.44 6.03
N GLN A 60 1.14 16.87 7.04
CA GLN A 60 1.79 16.11 8.10
C GLN A 60 2.51 14.88 7.55
N THR A 61 1.91 14.16 6.61
CA THR A 61 2.52 12.96 6.01
C THR A 61 3.78 13.28 5.21
N LEU A 62 3.81 14.42 4.50
CA LEU A 62 4.97 14.85 3.70
C LEU A 62 6.11 15.42 4.56
N GLN A 63 5.80 15.93 5.75
CA GLN A 63 6.78 16.50 6.69
C GLN A 63 7.33 15.47 7.68
N ASP A 64 6.63 14.36 7.90
CA ASP A 64 7.00 13.34 8.87
C ASP A 64 8.10 12.42 8.32
N PRO A 65 9.35 12.48 8.84
CA PRO A 65 10.45 11.66 8.36
C PRO A 65 10.26 10.18 8.69
N SER A 66 9.32 9.79 9.55
CA SER A 66 8.98 8.39 9.81
C SER A 66 8.02 7.82 8.75
N ARG A 67 7.43 8.67 7.91
CA ARG A 67 6.46 8.26 6.89
C ARG A 67 7.07 8.28 5.50
N THR A 68 6.64 7.34 4.69
CA THR A 68 6.99 7.28 3.27
C THR A 68 5.72 6.99 2.50
N LEU A 69 5.28 7.98 1.72
CA LEU A 69 4.11 7.86 0.86
C LEU A 69 4.57 7.83 -0.59
N TYR A 70 4.36 6.71 -1.26
CA TYR A 70 4.62 6.56 -2.69
C TYR A 70 3.34 6.70 -3.50
N VAL A 71 3.46 7.38 -4.64
CA VAL A 71 2.49 7.29 -5.74
C VAL A 71 3.06 6.36 -6.80
N ALA A 72 2.28 5.35 -7.17
CA ALA A 72 2.63 4.37 -8.18
C ALA A 72 2.12 4.80 -9.55
N TYR A 73 2.97 4.66 -10.56
CA TYR A 73 2.68 5.01 -11.94
C TYR A 73 2.85 3.81 -12.86
N ARG A 74 1.98 3.71 -13.88
CA ARG A 74 2.15 2.84 -15.04
C ARG A 74 2.23 3.73 -16.28
N GLY A 75 3.44 3.91 -16.80
CA GLY A 75 3.71 4.99 -17.74
C GLY A 75 3.51 6.35 -17.07
N GLN A 76 2.66 7.21 -17.64
CA GLN A 76 2.34 8.52 -17.07
C GLN A 76 1.12 8.49 -16.12
N ALA A 77 0.37 7.39 -16.08
CA ALA A 77 -0.87 7.32 -15.31
C ALA A 77 -0.61 6.91 -13.85
N LYS A 78 -1.21 7.64 -12.89
CA LYS A 78 -1.20 7.29 -11.47
C LYS A 78 -2.18 6.14 -11.20
N VAL A 79 -1.67 5.02 -10.70
CA VAL A 79 -2.41 3.77 -10.49
C VAL A 79 -2.87 3.61 -9.03
N GLY A 80 -2.19 4.26 -8.10
CA GLY A 80 -2.53 4.21 -6.68
C GLY A 80 -1.39 4.70 -5.82
N MET A 81 -1.47 4.40 -4.53
CA MET A 81 -0.48 4.78 -3.53
C MET A 81 -0.18 3.63 -2.57
N CYS A 82 1.03 3.66 -2.02
CA CYS A 82 1.44 2.86 -0.87
C CYS A 82 2.05 3.77 0.19
N ARG A 83 1.65 3.62 1.43
CA ARG A 83 2.19 4.36 2.58
C ARG A 83 2.83 3.38 3.55
N PHE A 84 3.98 3.78 4.08
CA PHE A 84 4.71 3.09 5.13
C PHE A 84 4.94 4.06 6.28
N ASP A 85 4.44 3.74 7.48
CA ASP A 85 4.63 4.53 8.69
C ASP A 85 5.58 3.78 9.63
N ARG A 86 6.83 4.22 9.77
CA ARG A 86 7.83 3.58 10.63
C ARG A 86 7.56 3.88 12.10
N SER A 87 7.64 2.84 12.92
CA SER A 87 7.57 2.91 14.37
C SER A 87 8.98 2.85 14.95
N GLU A 88 9.42 3.91 15.63
CA GLU A 88 10.71 3.91 16.33
C GLU A 88 10.72 2.95 17.53
N ALA A 89 9.56 2.66 18.11
CA ALA A 89 9.46 1.86 19.33
C ALA A 89 9.83 0.38 19.15
N ASN A 90 9.53 -0.19 17.99
CA ASN A 90 9.75 -1.61 17.67
C ASN A 90 10.44 -1.83 16.32
N GLY A 91 10.77 -0.75 15.60
CA GLY A 91 11.42 -0.81 14.31
C GLY A 91 10.55 -1.34 13.17
N SER A 92 9.24 -1.56 13.36
CA SER A 92 8.35 -2.01 12.30
C SER A 92 7.82 -0.85 11.45
N ALA A 93 7.17 -1.14 10.33
CA ALA A 93 6.46 -0.15 9.53
C ALA A 93 5.04 -0.59 9.19
N LEU A 94 4.05 0.25 9.50
CA LEU A 94 2.65 0.02 9.12
C LEU A 94 2.45 0.33 7.64
N VAL A 95 1.92 -0.63 6.90
CA VAL A 95 1.71 -0.57 5.46
C VAL A 95 0.24 -0.31 5.14
N SER A 96 0.00 0.63 4.23
CA SER A 96 -1.31 0.92 3.65
C SER A 96 -1.20 0.98 2.13
N ILE A 97 -2.22 0.49 1.44
CA ILE A 97 -2.35 0.57 -0.03
C ILE A 97 -3.72 1.12 -0.40
N ASN A 98 -3.77 1.99 -1.41
CA ASN A 98 -5.01 2.43 -2.02
C ASN A 98 -4.86 2.54 -3.54
N LEU A 99 -5.64 1.76 -4.28
CA LEU A 99 -5.69 1.87 -5.74
C LEU A 99 -6.57 3.03 -6.16
N ASN A 100 -6.13 3.75 -7.20
CA ASN A 100 -6.99 4.64 -7.97
C ASN A 100 -8.23 3.84 -8.44
N PRO A 101 -9.46 4.31 -8.16
CA PRO A 101 -10.69 3.61 -8.53
C PRO A 101 -10.75 3.17 -10.00
N ALA A 102 -10.20 3.98 -10.92
CA ALA A 102 -10.18 3.71 -12.35
C ALA A 102 -9.33 2.47 -12.73
N PHE A 103 -8.45 2.01 -11.84
CA PHE A 103 -7.53 0.90 -12.07
C PHE A 103 -7.90 -0.39 -11.31
N ARG A 104 -9.05 -0.40 -10.61
CA ARG A 104 -9.53 -1.59 -9.90
C ARG A 104 -10.01 -2.66 -10.87
N GLY A 105 -10.19 -3.88 -10.35
CA GLY A 105 -10.59 -5.06 -11.15
C GLY A 105 -9.49 -5.62 -12.06
N GLN A 106 -8.36 -4.91 -12.22
CA GLN A 106 -7.25 -5.29 -13.10
C GLN A 106 -6.16 -6.14 -12.40
N LYS A 107 -6.41 -6.62 -11.18
CA LYS A 107 -5.46 -7.41 -10.37
C LYS A 107 -4.10 -6.70 -10.13
N LEU A 108 -4.10 -5.37 -10.05
CA LEU A 108 -2.89 -4.56 -9.89
C LEU A 108 -2.42 -4.39 -8.43
N ALA A 109 -3.31 -4.60 -7.44
CA ALA A 109 -2.99 -4.34 -6.03
C ALA A 109 -1.80 -5.16 -5.52
N ARG A 110 -1.79 -6.48 -5.77
CA ARG A 110 -0.69 -7.37 -5.38
C ARG A 110 0.67 -6.97 -5.99
N PRO A 111 0.83 -6.88 -7.33
CA PRO A 111 2.14 -6.52 -7.88
C PRO A 111 2.56 -5.09 -7.53
N LEU A 112 1.63 -4.17 -7.30
CA LEU A 112 1.93 -2.81 -6.84
C LEU A 112 2.46 -2.83 -5.41
N LEU A 113 1.77 -3.52 -4.49
CA LEU A 113 2.19 -3.65 -3.10
C LEU A 113 3.57 -4.32 -3.01
N GLN A 114 3.78 -5.42 -3.73
CA GLN A 114 5.06 -6.13 -3.72
C GLN A 114 6.22 -5.22 -4.16
N GLN A 115 6.09 -4.53 -5.29
CA GLN A 115 7.15 -3.64 -5.77
C GLN A 115 7.37 -2.43 -4.86
N ALA A 116 6.31 -1.93 -4.21
CA ALA A 116 6.44 -0.85 -3.23
C ALA A 116 7.17 -1.33 -1.96
N MET A 117 6.91 -2.55 -1.48
CA MET A 117 7.64 -3.18 -0.39
C MET A 117 9.10 -3.40 -0.76
N ASP A 118 9.37 -3.98 -1.93
CA ASP A 118 10.74 -4.22 -2.41
C ASP A 118 11.54 -2.91 -2.49
N LEU A 119 10.91 -1.79 -2.88
CA LEU A 119 11.52 -0.47 -2.87
C LEU A 119 11.76 0.05 -1.45
N PHE A 120 10.75 -0.01 -0.58
CA PHE A 120 10.84 0.47 0.80
C PHE A 120 11.89 -0.31 1.62
N CYS A 121 11.96 -1.61 1.44
CA CYS A 121 12.87 -2.49 2.17
C CYS A 121 14.35 -2.32 1.79
N GLN A 122 14.67 -1.54 0.74
CA GLN A 122 16.06 -1.15 0.45
C GLN A 122 16.66 -0.28 1.56
N THR A 123 15.83 0.44 2.31
CA THR A 123 16.26 1.33 3.40
C THR A 123 15.60 1.00 4.74
N HIS A 124 14.81 -0.07 4.81
CA HIS A 124 14.14 -0.53 6.02
C HIS A 124 14.25 -2.05 6.17
N ALA A 125 14.87 -2.51 7.25
CA ALA A 125 15.07 -3.94 7.54
C ALA A 125 14.07 -4.51 8.56
N GLY A 126 13.16 -3.69 9.09
CA GLY A 126 12.22 -4.10 10.10
C GLY A 126 10.99 -4.84 9.55
N PRO A 127 10.17 -5.45 10.41
CA PRO A 127 8.93 -6.07 10.01
C PRO A 127 7.95 -5.07 9.40
N LEU A 128 7.19 -5.50 8.41
CA LEU A 128 6.07 -4.76 7.87
C LEU A 128 4.77 -5.24 8.50
N GLU A 129 3.93 -4.32 8.93
CA GLU A 129 2.65 -4.60 9.57
C GLU A 129 1.50 -4.09 8.71
N ALA A 130 0.33 -4.72 8.80
CA ALA A 130 -0.89 -4.21 8.19
C ALA A 130 -2.10 -4.47 9.08
N THR A 131 -2.99 -3.49 9.17
CA THR A 131 -4.30 -3.65 9.81
C THR A 131 -5.38 -3.59 8.75
N VAL A 132 -6.16 -4.66 8.63
CA VAL A 132 -7.17 -4.83 7.59
C VAL A 132 -8.49 -5.21 8.24
N ARG A 133 -9.59 -4.63 7.78
CA ARG A 133 -10.92 -5.06 8.24
C ARG A 133 -11.21 -6.48 7.74
N ARG A 134 -11.83 -7.30 8.59
CA ARG A 134 -12.21 -8.68 8.29
C ARG A 134 -13.15 -8.78 7.09
N ASP A 135 -14.04 -7.80 6.92
CA ASP A 135 -14.99 -7.72 5.82
C ASP A 135 -14.44 -7.09 4.53
N ASN A 136 -13.11 -6.89 4.46
CA ASN A 136 -12.40 -6.49 3.24
C ASN A 136 -11.61 -7.67 2.65
N PRO A 137 -12.27 -8.63 1.98
CA PRO A 137 -11.61 -9.83 1.45
C PRO A 137 -10.56 -9.50 0.39
N ALA A 138 -10.71 -8.39 -0.33
CA ALA A 138 -9.75 -7.95 -1.33
C ALA A 138 -8.39 -7.59 -0.69
N SER A 139 -8.38 -6.76 0.35
CA SER A 139 -7.14 -6.43 1.06
C SER A 139 -6.57 -7.63 1.80
N VAL A 140 -7.40 -8.46 2.45
CA VAL A 140 -6.94 -9.71 3.09
C VAL A 140 -6.19 -10.57 2.08
N GLN A 141 -6.78 -10.80 0.90
CA GLN A 141 -6.14 -11.58 -0.16
C GLN A 141 -4.83 -10.95 -0.64
N VAL A 142 -4.79 -9.63 -0.84
CA VAL A 142 -3.60 -8.91 -1.30
C VAL A 142 -2.45 -9.04 -0.30
N PHE A 143 -2.69 -8.76 0.98
CA PHE A 143 -1.66 -8.86 2.02
C PHE A 143 -1.15 -10.30 2.17
N THR A 144 -2.05 -11.30 2.21
CA THR A 144 -1.65 -12.71 2.26
C THR A 144 -0.80 -13.11 1.04
N GLN A 145 -1.18 -12.67 -0.18
CA GLN A 145 -0.42 -12.98 -1.40
C GLN A 145 0.92 -12.24 -1.51
N CYS A 146 1.12 -11.20 -0.72
CA CYS A 146 2.39 -10.50 -0.55
C CYS A 146 3.21 -11.05 0.63
N GLY A 147 2.85 -12.23 1.16
CA GLY A 147 3.63 -12.90 2.18
C GLY A 147 3.43 -12.34 3.60
N PHE A 148 2.35 -11.61 3.84
CA PHE A 148 1.95 -11.28 5.20
C PHE A 148 1.21 -12.45 5.85
N GLU A 149 1.55 -12.72 7.10
CA GLU A 149 0.93 -13.75 7.93
C GLU A 149 0.00 -13.08 8.96
N LEU A 150 -1.20 -13.65 9.15
CA LEU A 150 -2.11 -13.19 10.19
C LEU A 150 -1.51 -13.51 11.56
N ARG A 151 -1.29 -12.48 12.40
CA ARG A 151 -0.76 -12.63 13.76
C ARG A 151 -1.82 -12.49 14.83
N ARG A 152 -2.81 -11.62 14.60
CA ARG A 152 -3.85 -11.32 15.59
C ARG A 152 -5.15 -10.96 14.90
N ALA A 153 -6.27 -11.32 15.51
CA ALA A 153 -7.59 -10.85 15.14
C ALA A 153 -8.26 -10.25 16.38
N GLU A 154 -8.78 -9.03 16.26
CA GLU A 154 -9.44 -8.31 17.36
C GLU A 154 -10.71 -7.64 16.84
N GLY A 155 -11.87 -8.09 17.30
CA GLY A 155 -13.15 -7.66 16.75
C GLY A 155 -13.20 -7.87 15.23
N GLU A 156 -13.42 -6.77 14.51
CA GLU A 156 -13.47 -6.71 13.04
C GLU A 156 -12.12 -6.43 12.38
N LEU A 157 -11.03 -6.35 13.14
CA LEU A 157 -9.69 -6.04 12.63
C LEU A 157 -8.80 -7.28 12.61
N LEU A 158 -8.06 -7.42 11.52
CA LEU A 158 -7.04 -8.43 11.28
C LEU A 158 -5.67 -7.75 11.20
N HIS A 159 -4.72 -8.23 12.00
CA HIS A 159 -3.37 -7.73 12.07
C HIS A 159 -2.41 -8.72 11.42
N PHE A 160 -1.76 -8.26 10.37
CA PHE A 160 -0.87 -9.01 9.52
C PHE A 160 0.57 -8.54 9.72
N VAL A 161 1.52 -9.47 9.64
CA VAL A 161 2.96 -9.17 9.71
C VAL A 161 3.70 -9.88 8.60
N HIS A 162 4.61 -9.18 7.96
CA HIS A 162 5.58 -9.70 7.00
C HIS A 162 6.99 -9.38 7.49
N THR A 163 7.88 -10.36 7.45
CA THR A 163 9.30 -10.17 7.77
C THR A 163 10.08 -10.27 6.46
N PRO A 164 10.64 -9.15 5.95
CA PRO A 164 11.40 -9.12 4.70
C PRO A 164 12.65 -10.00 4.70
#